data_AF-A0A1Q9C338-F1
#
_entry.id   AF-A0A1Q9C338-F1
#
_cell.length_a   1.000
_cell.length_b   1.000
_cell.length_c   1.000
_cell.angle_alpha   90.00
_cell.angle_beta   90.00
_cell.angle_gamma   90.00
#
_symmetry.space_group_name_H-M   'P 1'
#
loop_
_entity.id
_entity.type
_entity.pdbx_description
1 polymer ?
#
loop_
_entity_poly.entity_id
_entity_poly.type
_entity_poly.pdbx_seq_one_letter_code
_entity_poly.pdbx_strand_id
1 'polypeptide(L)'
;MMEELLPFNQRPALWIYEHADPQGQGAIECAALILAKRPTGLLVAIPQEVISEEELAVAREAQMDDVLGPSVVLEAPAIEDSGEGFLPLPDLAVSALILDFSSLAAPHFQPLVRDAAPELLVCFDGSQPGVVPDPAVLLQLALEWAQSMGGSERVMFYSADEGPAETPSKPKRPVLKLSKQDPPPQPSGAFAGGPAAAPKGAPQKRPTTAALATQLETLSDGGDGEQADSHGEATCYGACLSPRPAIRDQGEACRGLAEAEATEALEEYGGPAQQQDPSGAVPGPHEPGASQRAKMQDELSSGRGTFYTAVLQNMARRMSPAVAPSADPAELLQQGVCLSRYWERFGGFAGQRDLGAIAHSLAHALDCLQAGHVLQASDHLSLLAVCIEQMSMDAGRAELGFQLTWLEDPPAAMFTARGPRSSLHTRAFAPLASQRWVAIVLSYVKELDVIQTKRQDMRKAPPPGGGGSPQGDETEESPPSRPRRPPRKKQT
;
A
#
# COMPACT_ATOMS: atom_id res chain seq x y z
N MET A 1 -28.07 -9.73 -17.13
CA MET A 1 -27.37 -10.56 -18.14
C MET A 1 -25.89 -10.21 -18.22
N MET A 2 -25.45 -9.12 -18.88
CA MET A 2 -24.01 -8.78 -18.89
C MET A 2 -23.44 -8.53 -17.48
N GLU A 3 -24.25 -8.08 -16.51
CA GLU A 3 -23.87 -7.97 -15.10
C GLU A 3 -23.50 -9.31 -14.43
N GLU A 4 -24.09 -10.42 -14.89
CA GLU A 4 -23.83 -11.77 -14.36
C GLU A 4 -22.54 -12.39 -14.95
N LEU A 5 -22.11 -11.92 -16.12
CA LEU A 5 -20.85 -12.29 -16.76
C LEU A 5 -19.68 -11.60 -16.05
N LEU A 6 -19.25 -12.23 -14.96
CA LEU A 6 -18.10 -11.81 -14.17
C LEU A 6 -16.81 -12.39 -14.76
N PRO A 7 -15.73 -11.59 -14.89
CA PRO A 7 -14.41 -12.07 -15.23
C PRO A 7 -13.89 -13.12 -14.24
N PHE A 8 -13.07 -14.05 -14.73
CA PHE A 8 -12.57 -15.20 -13.96
C PHE A 8 -11.82 -14.80 -12.67
N ASN A 9 -11.12 -13.66 -12.69
CA ASN A 9 -10.43 -13.12 -11.51
C ASN A 9 -11.36 -12.55 -10.43
N GLN A 10 -12.62 -12.23 -10.76
CA GLN A 10 -13.65 -11.81 -9.81
C GLN A 10 -14.47 -13.00 -9.32
N ARG A 11 -14.74 -13.96 -10.21
CA ARG A 11 -15.42 -15.22 -9.90
C ARG A 11 -14.86 -16.33 -10.78
N PRO A 12 -14.02 -17.25 -10.25
CA PRO A 12 -13.48 -18.35 -11.02
C PRO A 12 -14.62 -19.33 -11.37
N ALA A 13 -15.05 -19.27 -12.63
CA ALA A 13 -16.17 -20.04 -13.16
C ALA A 13 -15.99 -20.24 -14.66
N LEU A 14 -16.35 -21.42 -15.14
CA LEU A 14 -16.46 -21.73 -16.56
C LEU A 14 -17.86 -21.35 -17.06
N TRP A 15 -17.93 -20.98 -18.33
CA TRP A 15 -19.16 -20.67 -19.03
C TRP A 15 -19.32 -21.59 -20.24
N ILE A 16 -20.55 -21.71 -20.73
CA ILE A 16 -20.90 -22.26 -22.03
C ILE A 16 -21.18 -21.06 -22.93
N TYR A 17 -20.56 -21.02 -24.11
CA TYR A 17 -20.92 -20.10 -25.19
C TYR A 17 -21.64 -20.87 -26.30
N GLU A 18 -22.83 -20.41 -26.67
CA GLU A 18 -23.62 -20.94 -27.77
C GLU A 18 -23.33 -20.14 -29.06
N HIS A 19 -22.54 -20.72 -29.96
CA HIS A 19 -22.22 -20.14 -31.26
C HIS A 19 -23.19 -20.65 -32.33
N ALA A 20 -23.90 -19.74 -33.01
CA ALA A 20 -24.81 -20.11 -34.10
C ALA A 20 -24.04 -20.32 -35.40
N ASP A 21 -24.12 -21.51 -36.01
CA ASP A 21 -23.48 -21.77 -37.30
C ASP A 21 -24.14 -20.91 -38.42
N PRO A 22 -23.38 -20.08 -39.16
CA PRO A 22 -23.93 -19.28 -40.25
C PRO A 22 -24.46 -20.11 -41.43
N GLN A 23 -24.11 -21.40 -41.53
CA GLN A 23 -24.69 -22.34 -42.51
C GLN A 23 -26.02 -22.97 -42.04
N GLY A 24 -26.44 -22.70 -40.80
CA GLY A 24 -27.74 -23.10 -40.25
C GLY A 24 -27.87 -24.59 -39.93
N GLN A 25 -26.77 -25.31 -39.71
CA GLN A 25 -26.77 -26.74 -39.38
C GLN A 25 -27.00 -27.00 -37.87
N GLY A 26 -26.86 -25.97 -37.02
CA GLY A 26 -27.14 -26.04 -35.59
C GLY A 26 -26.53 -24.87 -34.82
N ALA A 27 -26.40 -25.05 -33.51
CA ALA A 27 -25.52 -24.24 -32.67
C ALA A 27 -24.40 -25.14 -32.12
N ILE A 28 -23.20 -24.57 -31.97
CA ILE A 28 -22.04 -25.21 -31.37
C ILE A 28 -21.90 -24.67 -29.96
N GLU A 29 -21.97 -25.55 -28.96
CA GLU A 29 -21.76 -25.20 -27.56
C GLU A 29 -20.29 -25.45 -27.21
N CYS A 30 -19.58 -24.43 -26.70
CA CYS A 30 -18.19 -24.58 -26.25
C CYS A 30 -17.97 -24.03 -24.84
N ALA A 31 -16.95 -24.54 -24.16
CA ALA A 31 -16.45 -23.97 -22.92
C ALA A 31 -15.89 -22.56 -23.16
N ALA A 32 -16.11 -21.64 -22.22
CA ALA A 32 -15.70 -20.25 -22.34
C ALA A 32 -15.18 -19.70 -21.00
N LEU A 33 -14.16 -18.85 -21.10
CA LEU A 33 -13.55 -18.13 -19.98
C LEU A 33 -13.72 -16.63 -20.21
N ILE A 34 -14.46 -15.94 -19.34
CA ILE A 34 -14.53 -14.47 -19.37
C ILE A 34 -13.21 -13.93 -18.78
N LEU A 35 -12.33 -13.39 -19.61
CA LEU A 35 -11.03 -12.86 -19.18
C LEU A 35 -11.15 -11.42 -18.66
N ALA A 36 -11.89 -10.58 -19.38
CA ALA A 36 -12.14 -9.19 -19.01
C ALA A 36 -13.51 -8.72 -19.52
N LYS A 37 -13.96 -7.59 -18.99
CA LYS A 37 -15.26 -6.98 -19.31
C LYS A 37 -15.12 -5.48 -19.48
N ARG A 38 -15.79 -4.92 -20.50
CA ARG A 38 -15.89 -3.48 -20.78
C ARG A 38 -17.37 -3.06 -20.85
N PRO A 39 -17.70 -1.75 -20.81
CA PRO A 39 -19.10 -1.29 -20.88
C PRO A 39 -19.85 -1.72 -22.15
N THR A 40 -19.12 -1.98 -23.25
CA THR A 40 -19.68 -2.33 -24.57
C THR A 40 -19.46 -3.78 -24.99
N GLY A 41 -18.90 -4.64 -24.14
CA GLY A 41 -18.53 -6.01 -24.52
C GLY A 41 -17.63 -6.76 -23.54
N LEU A 42 -17.06 -7.87 -24.01
CA LEU A 42 -16.35 -8.87 -23.20
C LEU A 42 -15.10 -9.34 -23.95
N LEU A 43 -14.02 -9.65 -23.22
CA LEU A 43 -12.86 -10.37 -23.74
C LEU A 43 -12.96 -11.81 -23.23
N VAL A 44 -13.03 -12.78 -24.14
CA VAL A 44 -13.37 -14.17 -23.82
C VAL A 44 -12.36 -15.10 -24.50
N ALA A 45 -11.89 -16.12 -23.77
CA ALA A 45 -11.20 -17.26 -24.35
C ALA A 45 -12.19 -18.40 -24.62
N ILE A 46 -12.10 -19.00 -25.81
CA ILE A 46 -12.82 -20.23 -26.19
C ILE A 46 -11.85 -21.23 -26.83
N PRO A 47 -12.22 -22.52 -26.95
CA PRO A 47 -11.46 -23.49 -27.74
C PRO A 47 -11.27 -23.02 -29.19
N GLN A 48 -10.19 -23.50 -29.80
CA GLN A 48 -9.98 -23.33 -31.23
C GLN A 48 -11.04 -24.11 -32.03
N GLU A 49 -11.16 -23.82 -33.33
CA GLU A 49 -12.06 -24.50 -34.28
C GLU A 49 -13.57 -24.32 -34.02
N VAL A 50 -14.00 -23.62 -32.96
CA VAL A 50 -15.40 -23.28 -32.69
C VAL A 50 -15.97 -22.28 -33.70
N ILE A 51 -15.16 -21.32 -34.14
CA ILE A 51 -15.52 -20.27 -35.12
C ILE A 51 -14.68 -20.49 -36.37
N SER A 52 -15.30 -20.43 -37.56
CA SER A 52 -14.62 -20.65 -38.84
C SER A 52 -13.58 -19.56 -39.14
N GLU A 53 -12.50 -19.88 -39.85
CA GLU A 53 -11.49 -18.87 -40.22
C GLU A 53 -12.07 -17.81 -41.17
N GLU A 54 -13.09 -18.16 -41.97
CA GLU A 54 -13.88 -17.20 -42.75
C GLU A 54 -14.59 -16.17 -41.86
N GLU A 55 -15.23 -16.61 -40.78
CA GLU A 55 -15.87 -15.70 -39.81
C GLU A 55 -14.83 -14.88 -39.02
N LEU A 56 -13.71 -15.49 -38.63
CA LEU A 56 -12.62 -14.77 -37.95
C LEU A 56 -11.99 -13.71 -38.86
N ALA A 57 -11.88 -13.98 -40.16
CA ALA A 57 -11.42 -12.99 -41.14
C ALA A 57 -12.38 -11.79 -41.22
N VAL A 58 -13.69 -12.02 -41.22
CA VAL A 58 -14.70 -10.94 -41.16
C VAL A 58 -14.64 -10.20 -39.82
N ALA A 59 -14.52 -10.92 -38.70
CA ALA A 59 -14.47 -10.36 -37.35
C ALA A 59 -13.26 -9.43 -37.10
N ARG A 60 -12.13 -9.66 -37.80
CA ARG A 60 -10.95 -8.79 -37.78
C ARG A 60 -11.20 -7.40 -38.40
N GLU A 61 -12.14 -7.27 -39.34
CA GLU A 61 -12.52 -6.01 -39.99
C GLU A 61 -13.84 -5.40 -39.44
N ALA A 62 -14.49 -6.11 -38.51
CA ALA A 62 -15.81 -5.81 -37.99
C ALA A 62 -15.89 -4.49 -37.18
N GLN A 63 -17.05 -3.85 -37.26
CA GLN A 63 -17.36 -2.56 -36.63
C GLN A 63 -17.87 -2.72 -35.20
N MET A 64 -18.07 -1.62 -34.47
CA MET A 64 -18.40 -1.65 -33.04
C MET A 64 -19.69 -2.41 -32.68
N ASP A 65 -20.66 -2.48 -33.59
CA ASP A 65 -21.96 -3.12 -33.36
C ASP A 65 -21.97 -4.63 -33.68
N ASP A 66 -20.96 -5.15 -34.38
CA ASP A 66 -20.88 -6.57 -34.75
C ASP A 66 -20.64 -7.46 -33.53
N VAL A 67 -21.23 -8.66 -33.50
CA VAL A 67 -21.17 -9.56 -32.32
C VAL A 67 -19.74 -10.02 -32.02
N LEU A 68 -19.00 -10.37 -33.08
CA LEU A 68 -17.60 -10.75 -33.03
C LEU A 68 -16.70 -9.55 -33.36
N GLY A 69 -15.46 -9.60 -32.89
CA GLY A 69 -14.43 -8.60 -33.11
C GLY A 69 -13.05 -9.23 -33.29
N PRO A 70 -11.98 -8.43 -33.15
CA PRO A 70 -10.61 -8.92 -33.31
C PRO A 70 -10.32 -10.15 -32.46
N SER A 71 -9.56 -11.08 -33.03
CA SER A 71 -9.22 -12.36 -32.40
C SER A 71 -7.74 -12.72 -32.55
N VAL A 72 -7.24 -13.52 -31.61
CA VAL A 72 -5.87 -14.05 -31.58
C VAL A 72 -5.85 -15.43 -30.93
N VAL A 73 -5.02 -16.35 -31.42
CA VAL A 73 -4.74 -17.61 -30.71
C VAL A 73 -3.54 -17.40 -29.80
N LEU A 74 -3.70 -17.72 -28.52
CA LEU A 74 -2.66 -17.62 -27.49
C LEU A 74 -2.53 -18.95 -26.75
N GLU A 75 -1.32 -19.25 -26.28
CA GLU A 75 -0.97 -20.46 -25.55
C GLU A 75 -0.59 -20.07 -24.11
N ALA A 76 -1.14 -20.78 -23.12
CA ALA A 76 -0.87 -20.55 -21.71
C ALA A 76 -0.68 -21.88 -20.96
N PRO A 77 -0.01 -21.88 -19.79
CA PRO A 77 0.01 -23.03 -18.89
C PRO A 77 -1.41 -23.48 -18.55
N ALA A 78 -1.60 -24.77 -18.34
CA ALA A 78 -2.90 -25.34 -18.04
C ALA A 78 -3.24 -25.25 -16.54
N ILE A 79 -4.54 -25.20 -16.25
CA ILE A 79 -5.13 -25.43 -14.93
C ILE A 79 -6.26 -26.47 -15.06
N GLU A 80 -6.41 -27.34 -14.07
CA GLU A 80 -7.47 -28.34 -14.00
C GLU A 80 -8.53 -27.91 -12.99
N ASP A 81 -9.79 -27.95 -13.39
CA ASP A 81 -10.92 -27.71 -12.50
C ASP A 81 -11.25 -28.97 -11.67
N SER A 82 -10.80 -28.99 -10.41
CA SER A 82 -10.77 -30.20 -9.56
C SER A 82 -12.06 -30.53 -8.80
N GLY A 83 -13.05 -29.64 -8.79
CA GLY A 83 -14.29 -29.76 -8.01
C GLY A 83 -14.39 -28.69 -6.92
N GLU A 84 -13.32 -28.56 -6.14
CA GLU A 84 -13.20 -27.62 -5.03
C GLU A 84 -12.46 -26.32 -5.41
N GLY A 85 -11.89 -26.28 -6.61
CA GLY A 85 -11.18 -25.13 -7.18
C GLY A 85 -10.29 -25.54 -8.35
N PHE A 86 -9.53 -24.59 -8.89
CA PHE A 86 -8.61 -24.81 -10.00
C PHE A 86 -7.19 -25.10 -9.49
N LEU A 87 -6.53 -26.12 -10.07
CA LEU A 87 -5.17 -26.54 -9.71
C LEU A 87 -4.23 -26.35 -10.91
N PRO A 88 -3.00 -25.82 -10.73
CA PRO A 88 -2.07 -25.59 -11.84
C PRO A 88 -1.45 -26.90 -12.35
N LEU A 89 -1.39 -27.04 -13.67
CA LEU A 89 -0.70 -28.11 -14.41
C LEU A 89 0.48 -27.50 -15.22
N PRO A 90 1.60 -27.15 -14.57
CA PRO A 90 2.66 -26.34 -15.18
C PRO A 90 3.42 -27.03 -16.33
N ASP A 91 3.36 -28.36 -16.42
CA ASP A 91 4.00 -29.15 -17.47
C ASP A 91 3.13 -29.31 -18.74
N LEU A 92 1.91 -28.75 -18.73
CA LEU A 92 0.96 -28.77 -19.83
C LEU A 92 0.64 -27.33 -20.27
N ALA A 93 0.63 -27.09 -21.57
CA ALA A 93 0.19 -25.83 -22.16
C ALA A 93 -1.02 -26.08 -23.06
N VAL A 94 -1.96 -25.14 -23.07
CA VAL A 94 -3.23 -25.23 -23.79
C VAL A 94 -3.45 -23.94 -24.58
N SER A 95 -3.77 -24.11 -25.86
CA SER A 95 -3.97 -23.01 -26.80
C SER A 95 -5.45 -22.66 -26.94
N ALA A 96 -5.77 -21.38 -26.76
CA ALA A 96 -7.12 -20.85 -26.82
C ALA A 96 -7.25 -19.70 -27.82
N LEU A 97 -8.44 -19.58 -28.40
CA LEU A 97 -8.81 -18.48 -29.25
C LEU A 97 -9.41 -17.38 -28.36
N ILE A 98 -8.72 -16.25 -28.26
CA ILE A 98 -9.20 -15.05 -27.59
C ILE A 98 -9.98 -14.21 -28.59
N LEU A 99 -11.19 -13.79 -28.20
CA LEU A 99 -12.05 -12.92 -29.01
C LEU A 99 -12.57 -11.73 -28.21
N ASP A 100 -12.65 -10.60 -28.90
CA ASP A 100 -13.38 -9.41 -28.44
C ASP A 100 -14.86 -9.52 -28.83
N PHE A 101 -15.73 -9.84 -27.89
CA PHE A 101 -17.18 -9.93 -28.09
C PHE A 101 -17.86 -8.58 -27.81
N SER A 102 -18.92 -8.27 -28.56
CA SER A 102 -19.85 -7.17 -28.25
C SER A 102 -20.79 -7.53 -27.10
N SER A 103 -21.36 -6.53 -26.44
CA SER A 103 -22.40 -6.67 -25.42
C SER A 103 -23.60 -7.51 -25.87
N LEU A 104 -23.85 -7.56 -27.19
CA LEU A 104 -24.90 -8.36 -27.82
C LEU A 104 -24.69 -9.87 -27.69
N ALA A 105 -23.46 -10.35 -27.43
CA ALA A 105 -23.21 -11.78 -27.19
C ALA A 105 -23.67 -12.27 -25.81
N ALA A 106 -23.91 -11.37 -24.85
CA ALA A 106 -24.23 -11.72 -23.46
C ALA A 106 -25.41 -12.72 -23.27
N PRO A 107 -26.48 -12.75 -24.09
CA PRO A 107 -27.54 -13.76 -23.98
C PRO A 107 -27.10 -15.19 -24.33
N HIS A 108 -26.00 -15.36 -25.06
CA HIS A 108 -25.48 -16.65 -25.54
C HIS A 108 -24.51 -17.31 -24.56
N PHE A 109 -24.31 -16.72 -23.38
CA PHE A 109 -23.47 -17.28 -22.32
C PHE A 109 -24.33 -17.85 -21.19
N GLN A 110 -24.05 -19.10 -20.80
CA GLN A 110 -24.70 -19.78 -19.68
C GLN A 110 -23.63 -20.30 -18.70
N PRO A 111 -23.85 -20.34 -17.37
CA PRO A 111 -22.87 -20.90 -16.45
C PRO A 111 -22.65 -22.40 -16.70
N LEU A 112 -21.40 -22.85 -16.81
CA LEU A 112 -21.11 -24.28 -16.95
C LEU A 112 -21.24 -24.98 -15.58
N VAL A 113 -22.23 -25.85 -15.46
CA VAL A 113 -22.43 -26.72 -14.29
C VAL A 113 -21.95 -28.12 -14.64
N ARG A 114 -20.91 -28.63 -13.96
CA ARG A 114 -20.26 -29.91 -14.30
C ARG A 114 -21.23 -31.08 -14.46
N ASP A 115 -22.13 -31.25 -13.48
CA ASP A 115 -23.09 -32.36 -13.44
C ASP A 115 -24.23 -32.23 -14.47
N ALA A 116 -24.26 -31.11 -15.21
CA ALA A 116 -25.23 -30.81 -16.26
C ALA A 116 -24.54 -30.25 -17.53
N ALA A 117 -23.27 -30.58 -17.75
CA ALA A 117 -22.55 -30.21 -18.96
C ALA A 117 -23.17 -30.88 -20.20
N PRO A 118 -23.35 -30.16 -21.34
CA PRO A 118 -23.87 -30.77 -22.55
C PRO A 118 -23.00 -31.92 -23.08
N GLU A 119 -23.63 -32.96 -23.64
CA GLU A 119 -22.93 -34.16 -24.15
C GLU A 119 -21.95 -33.86 -25.31
N LEU A 120 -22.14 -32.73 -26.02
CA LEU A 120 -21.35 -32.32 -27.18
C LEU A 120 -20.57 -31.00 -26.93
N LEU A 121 -20.36 -30.63 -25.66
CA LEU A 121 -19.61 -29.42 -25.30
C LEU A 121 -18.16 -29.48 -25.81
N VAL A 122 -17.77 -28.53 -26.66
CA VAL A 122 -16.39 -28.40 -27.12
C VAL A 122 -15.53 -27.84 -25.98
N CYS A 123 -14.51 -28.59 -25.56
CA CYS A 123 -13.59 -28.22 -24.46
C CYS A 123 -12.23 -27.75 -24.99
N PHE A 124 -11.43 -27.10 -24.14
CA PHE A 124 -10.09 -26.60 -24.52
C PHE A 124 -9.09 -27.73 -24.76
N ASP A 125 -9.12 -28.79 -23.93
CA ASP A 125 -8.49 -30.08 -24.20
C ASP A 125 -9.59 -31.14 -24.43
N GLY A 126 -9.67 -31.67 -25.65
CA GLY A 126 -10.62 -32.74 -25.99
C GLY A 126 -10.35 -34.08 -25.31
N SER A 127 -9.16 -34.27 -24.70
CA SER A 127 -8.83 -35.45 -23.90
C SER A 127 -9.21 -35.30 -22.42
N GLN A 128 -9.31 -34.06 -21.91
CA GLN A 128 -9.57 -33.76 -20.50
C GLN A 128 -10.52 -32.53 -20.38
N PRO A 129 -11.84 -32.73 -20.33
CA PRO A 129 -12.82 -31.64 -20.29
C PRO A 129 -12.68 -30.63 -19.14
N GLY A 130 -12.06 -31.03 -18.02
CA GLY A 130 -11.79 -30.15 -16.88
C GLY A 130 -10.51 -29.31 -17.01
N VAL A 131 -9.70 -29.54 -18.04
CA VAL A 131 -8.45 -28.80 -18.27
C VAL A 131 -8.72 -27.58 -19.14
N VAL A 132 -8.32 -26.42 -18.63
CA VAL A 132 -8.47 -25.11 -19.27
C VAL A 132 -7.15 -24.35 -19.21
N PRO A 133 -6.87 -23.41 -20.13
CA PRO A 133 -5.70 -22.54 -20.02
C PRO A 133 -5.81 -21.57 -18.83
N ASP A 134 -4.68 -21.21 -18.21
CA ASP A 134 -4.61 -20.24 -17.11
C ASP A 134 -5.18 -18.88 -17.53
N PRO A 135 -6.32 -18.43 -16.95
CA PRO A 135 -6.98 -17.19 -17.37
C PRO A 135 -6.20 -15.92 -16.99
N ALA A 136 -5.33 -15.97 -15.97
CA ALA A 136 -4.51 -14.82 -15.59
C ALA A 136 -3.36 -14.63 -16.58
N VAL A 137 -2.70 -15.72 -16.99
CA VAL A 137 -1.66 -15.69 -18.02
C VAL A 137 -2.26 -15.32 -19.39
N LEU A 138 -3.40 -15.91 -19.77
CA LEU A 138 -4.09 -15.54 -21.01
C LEU A 138 -4.51 -14.06 -21.04
N LEU A 139 -5.03 -13.53 -19.93
CA LEU A 139 -5.39 -12.11 -19.86
C LEU A 139 -4.16 -11.21 -20.08
N GLN A 140 -3.02 -11.52 -19.46
CA GLN A 140 -1.78 -10.75 -19.67
C GLN A 140 -1.36 -10.79 -21.15
N LEU A 141 -1.27 -11.98 -21.75
CA LEU A 141 -0.88 -12.14 -23.15
C LEU A 141 -1.86 -11.46 -24.12
N ALA A 142 -3.16 -11.46 -23.81
CA ALA A 142 -4.18 -10.78 -24.60
C ALA A 142 -4.09 -9.25 -24.49
N LEU A 143 -3.72 -8.70 -23.34
CA LEU A 143 -3.46 -7.27 -23.15
C LEU A 143 -2.18 -6.84 -23.91
N GLU A 144 -1.12 -7.65 -23.87
CA GLU A 144 0.11 -7.42 -24.66
C GLU A 144 -0.17 -7.44 -26.18
N TRP A 145 -0.97 -8.40 -26.65
CA TRP A 145 -1.45 -8.43 -28.04
C TRP A 145 -2.28 -7.20 -28.39
N ALA A 146 -3.22 -6.79 -27.52
CA ALA A 146 -4.03 -5.59 -27.73
C ALA A 146 -3.14 -4.34 -27.89
N GLN A 147 -2.15 -4.15 -27.01
CA GLN A 147 -1.19 -3.05 -27.11
C GLN A 147 -0.41 -3.06 -28.43
N SER A 148 -0.05 -4.25 -28.95
CA SER A 148 0.65 -4.40 -30.23
C SER A 148 -0.18 -4.00 -31.46
N MET A 149 -1.51 -4.07 -31.37
CA MET A 149 -2.44 -3.89 -32.48
C MET A 149 -2.79 -2.41 -32.77
N GLY A 150 -2.56 -1.50 -31.82
CA GLY A 150 -2.29 -0.05 -31.99
C GLY A 150 -3.23 0.85 -32.83
N GLY A 151 -4.30 0.34 -33.44
CA GLY A 151 -5.04 1.06 -34.48
C GLY A 151 -6.50 0.63 -34.70
N SER A 152 -7.05 -0.23 -33.84
CA SER A 152 -8.50 -0.49 -33.79
C SER A 152 -9.09 0.18 -32.54
N GLU A 153 -10.18 0.94 -32.70
CA GLU A 153 -10.84 1.63 -31.58
C GLU A 153 -11.34 0.64 -30.51
N ARG A 154 -11.72 -0.59 -30.88
CA ARG A 154 -12.06 -1.67 -29.92
C ARG A 154 -10.88 -2.09 -29.04
N VAL A 155 -9.66 -1.97 -29.57
CA VAL A 155 -8.43 -2.47 -28.95
C VAL A 155 -7.71 -1.38 -28.13
N MET A 156 -7.81 -0.12 -28.56
CA MET A 156 -7.26 1.06 -27.87
C MET A 156 -7.66 1.17 -26.39
N PHE A 157 -8.85 0.70 -26.01
CA PHE A 157 -9.32 0.77 -24.62
C PHE A 157 -8.55 -0.12 -23.64
N TYR A 158 -7.91 -1.21 -24.10
CA TYR A 158 -7.06 -2.05 -23.23
C TYR A 158 -5.67 -1.44 -22.99
N SER A 159 -5.28 -0.42 -23.75
CA SER A 159 -4.02 0.31 -23.57
C SER A 159 -4.17 1.61 -22.75
N ALA A 160 -5.40 1.98 -22.38
CA ALA A 160 -5.72 3.34 -21.94
C ALA A 160 -5.64 3.59 -20.42
N ASP A 161 -5.53 2.55 -19.58
CA ASP A 161 -5.48 2.68 -18.11
C ASP A 161 -4.06 2.59 -17.50
N GLU A 162 -3.01 2.41 -18.31
CA GLU A 162 -1.60 2.45 -17.85
C GLU A 162 -0.72 3.41 -18.67
N GLY A 163 -0.99 4.72 -18.59
CA GLY A 163 -0.16 5.77 -19.21
C GLY A 163 -0.55 7.19 -18.78
N PRO A 164 0.40 8.15 -18.70
CA PRO A 164 0.14 9.44 -18.08
C PRO A 164 -0.82 10.32 -18.91
N ALA A 165 -1.76 10.96 -18.23
CA ALA A 165 -2.79 11.81 -18.85
C ALA A 165 -2.22 12.88 -19.79
N GLU A 166 -2.46 12.72 -21.10
CA GLU A 166 -2.20 13.77 -22.07
C GLU A 166 -3.13 14.96 -21.82
N THR A 167 -2.55 16.14 -21.59
CA THR A 167 -3.32 17.36 -21.36
C THR A 167 -4.06 17.78 -22.64
N PRO A 168 -5.38 18.00 -22.63
CA PRO A 168 -6.11 18.43 -23.81
C PRO A 168 -5.67 19.84 -24.25
N SER A 169 -5.41 19.99 -25.55
CA SER A 169 -4.93 21.25 -26.12
C SER A 169 -5.98 22.37 -26.04
N LYS A 170 -5.58 23.55 -25.55
CA LYS A 170 -6.48 24.69 -25.34
C LYS A 170 -6.76 25.45 -26.65
N PRO A 171 -8.02 25.79 -26.98
CA PRO A 171 -8.31 26.72 -28.07
C PRO A 171 -7.84 28.14 -27.72
N LYS A 172 -7.31 28.86 -28.72
CA LYS A 172 -6.71 30.20 -28.56
C LYS A 172 -7.77 31.25 -28.23
N ARG A 173 -7.65 31.94 -27.09
CA ARG A 173 -8.38 33.18 -26.79
C ARG A 173 -7.68 34.41 -27.40
N PRO A 174 -8.42 35.47 -27.79
CA PRO A 174 -7.85 36.68 -28.35
C PRO A 174 -7.12 37.53 -27.30
N VAL A 175 -6.06 38.23 -27.72
CA VAL A 175 -5.20 39.05 -26.86
C VAL A 175 -5.83 40.43 -26.63
N LEU A 176 -6.22 40.74 -25.39
CA LEU A 176 -6.50 42.11 -24.96
C LEU A 176 -5.19 42.79 -24.55
N LYS A 177 -4.89 43.96 -25.14
CA LYS A 177 -3.69 44.74 -24.81
C LYS A 177 -3.97 45.65 -23.62
N LEU A 178 -3.17 45.56 -22.56
CA LEU A 178 -3.21 46.48 -21.41
C LEU A 178 -2.06 47.49 -21.52
N SER A 179 -2.39 48.79 -21.50
CA SER A 179 -1.40 49.87 -21.52
C SER A 179 -0.90 50.23 -20.12
N LYS A 180 0.38 50.62 -20.04
CA LYS A 180 1.01 51.18 -18.82
C LYS A 180 0.43 52.55 -18.46
N GLN A 181 0.19 52.80 -17.17
CA GLN A 181 0.51 54.06 -16.48
C GLN A 181 0.45 53.87 -14.94
N ASP A 182 1.51 54.34 -14.26
CA ASP A 182 1.75 54.35 -12.80
C ASP A 182 0.90 55.43 -12.06
N PRO A 183 0.94 55.66 -10.70
CA PRO A 183 1.93 55.25 -9.68
C PRO A 183 1.36 54.79 -8.29
N PRO A 184 2.22 54.43 -7.29
CA PRO A 184 1.78 53.86 -6.00
C PRO A 184 1.74 54.88 -4.83
N PRO A 185 1.02 54.59 -3.74
CA PRO A 185 1.18 55.26 -2.43
C PRO A 185 2.05 54.44 -1.46
N GLN A 186 2.92 55.15 -0.73
CA GLN A 186 3.74 54.63 0.39
C GLN A 186 3.05 54.86 1.76
N PRO A 187 3.55 54.25 2.87
CA PRO A 187 2.75 54.08 4.09
C PRO A 187 2.76 55.30 5.02
N SER A 188 1.68 55.43 5.82
CA SER A 188 1.63 56.22 7.05
C SER A 188 1.58 55.28 8.27
N GLY A 189 2.05 55.75 9.43
CA GLY A 189 2.25 54.87 10.58
C GLY A 189 1.91 55.48 11.94
N ALA A 190 2.24 54.70 12.98
CA ALA A 190 2.33 55.05 14.40
C ALA A 190 1.06 55.58 15.11
N PHE A 191 0.61 54.84 16.13
CA PHE A 191 0.41 55.39 17.48
C PHE A 191 0.73 54.31 18.53
N ALA A 192 1.01 54.73 19.77
CA ALA A 192 1.70 53.92 20.79
C ALA A 192 0.86 53.67 22.06
N GLY A 193 1.24 52.66 22.86
CA GLY A 193 0.71 52.48 24.22
C GLY A 193 1.02 51.11 24.88
N GLY A 194 2.03 51.06 25.75
CA GLY A 194 2.18 50.05 26.83
C GLY A 194 2.05 50.73 28.21
N PRO A 195 2.38 50.11 29.38
CA PRO A 195 3.13 48.86 29.67
C PRO A 195 2.21 47.72 30.19
N ALA A 196 2.58 46.65 30.93
CA ALA A 196 3.81 46.15 31.59
C ALA A 196 3.84 44.59 31.57
N ALA A 197 4.95 43.84 31.70
CA ALA A 197 5.83 43.52 32.86
C ALA A 197 5.09 42.88 34.07
N ALA A 198 5.46 41.73 34.64
CA ALA A 198 6.57 40.75 34.49
C ALA A 198 6.15 39.40 35.18
N PRO A 199 6.99 38.36 35.44
CA PRO A 199 8.41 38.12 35.10
C PRO A 199 8.72 36.73 34.46
N LYS A 200 10.00 36.52 34.14
CA LYS A 200 10.58 35.27 33.60
C LYS A 200 11.08 34.34 34.72
N GLY A 201 10.91 33.03 34.56
CA GLY A 201 11.59 32.00 35.38
C GLY A 201 12.91 31.52 34.75
N ALA A 202 13.88 31.16 35.59
CA ALA A 202 15.21 30.70 35.17
C ALA A 202 15.28 29.16 34.94
N PRO A 203 16.21 28.65 34.10
CA PRO A 203 16.34 27.22 33.86
C PRO A 203 16.99 26.50 35.05
N GLN A 204 16.29 25.51 35.62
CA GLN A 204 16.83 24.60 36.62
C GLN A 204 17.66 23.49 35.95
N LYS A 205 18.87 23.24 36.47
CA LYS A 205 19.73 22.14 36.03
C LYS A 205 19.20 20.81 36.59
N ARG A 206 18.91 19.84 35.72
CA ARG A 206 18.73 18.43 36.09
C ARG A 206 20.06 17.66 35.98
N PRO A 207 20.28 16.61 36.79
CA PRO A 207 21.52 15.83 36.79
C PRO A 207 21.70 15.06 35.47
N THR A 208 22.96 14.85 35.07
CA THR A 208 23.32 14.20 33.80
C THR A 208 23.51 12.69 33.95
N THR A 209 23.19 11.97 32.86
CA THR A 209 23.18 10.51 32.72
C THR A 209 24.53 9.80 32.90
N ALA A 210 25.63 10.54 33.03
CA ALA A 210 26.96 9.98 33.28
C ALA A 210 27.09 9.28 34.65
N ALA A 211 26.27 9.66 35.65
CA ALA A 211 26.34 9.09 37.00
C ALA A 211 25.70 7.70 37.17
N LEU A 212 24.93 7.23 36.17
CA LEU A 212 24.26 5.92 36.21
C LEU A 212 25.01 4.84 35.41
N ALA A 213 25.76 5.21 34.37
CA ALA A 213 26.56 4.26 33.58
C ALA A 213 27.61 3.53 34.45
N THR A 214 28.26 4.25 35.38
CA THR A 214 29.29 3.70 36.27
C THR A 214 28.77 2.67 37.28
N GLN A 215 27.45 2.50 37.43
CA GLN A 215 26.85 1.46 38.28
C GLN A 215 26.50 0.16 37.52
N LEU A 216 26.55 0.17 36.18
CA LEU A 216 26.28 -1.02 35.36
C LEU A 216 27.55 -1.73 34.89
N GLU A 217 28.68 -1.03 34.79
CA GLU A 217 29.98 -1.64 34.47
C GLU A 217 30.53 -2.54 35.60
N THR A 218 29.97 -2.47 36.82
CA THR A 218 30.43 -3.25 37.98
C THR A 218 29.82 -4.66 38.09
N LEU A 219 29.01 -5.10 37.11
CA LEU A 219 28.27 -6.39 37.17
C LEU A 219 28.46 -7.32 35.96
N SER A 220 29.33 -6.98 34.99
CA SER A 220 29.47 -7.73 33.73
C SER A 220 30.90 -8.23 33.43
N ASP A 221 31.82 -8.20 34.39
CA ASP A 221 33.17 -8.73 34.20
C ASP A 221 33.26 -10.19 34.68
N GLY A 222 33.33 -11.13 33.74
CA GLY A 222 33.41 -12.56 34.02
C GLY A 222 32.87 -13.45 32.89
N GLY A 223 33.71 -13.78 31.91
CA GLY A 223 33.37 -14.73 30.84
C GLY A 223 34.29 -14.66 29.62
N ASP A 224 35.45 -15.31 29.70
CA ASP A 224 36.34 -15.53 28.56
C ASP A 224 35.69 -16.36 27.44
N GLY A 225 36.17 -16.23 26.20
CA GLY A 225 36.14 -17.36 25.27
C GLY A 225 35.81 -17.10 23.80
N GLU A 226 36.87 -16.84 23.05
CA GLU A 226 37.11 -17.34 21.69
C GLU A 226 36.37 -16.72 20.48
N GLN A 227 37.14 -16.63 19.39
CA GLN A 227 36.88 -15.81 18.20
C GLN A 227 36.96 -16.72 16.97
N ALA A 228 35.98 -16.64 16.06
CA ALA A 228 36.03 -17.36 14.79
C ALA A 228 35.55 -16.45 13.64
N ASP A 229 36.49 -16.06 12.79
CA ASP A 229 36.23 -15.34 11.55
C ASP A 229 35.55 -16.23 10.50
N SER A 230 34.61 -15.66 9.75
CA SER A 230 34.35 -16.11 8.38
C SER A 230 33.85 -14.95 7.52
N HIS A 231 34.67 -14.52 6.56
CA HIS A 231 34.29 -13.55 5.54
C HIS A 231 33.18 -14.10 4.63
N GLY A 232 32.24 -13.24 4.25
CA GLY A 232 31.25 -13.49 3.20
C GLY A 232 30.81 -12.17 2.58
N GLU A 233 31.34 -11.83 1.40
CA GLU A 233 30.91 -10.65 0.66
C GLU A 233 29.50 -10.83 0.10
N ALA A 234 28.63 -9.85 0.31
CA ALA A 234 27.37 -9.70 -0.43
C ALA A 234 27.33 -8.28 -1.00
N THR A 235 27.44 -8.19 -2.33
CA THR A 235 27.52 -6.93 -3.07
C THR A 235 26.19 -6.18 -3.05
N CYS A 236 26.21 -4.96 -2.51
CA CYS A 236 25.07 -4.05 -2.54
C CYS A 236 25.07 -3.18 -3.81
N TYR A 237 24.13 -3.42 -4.72
CA TYR A 237 23.76 -2.42 -5.72
C TYR A 237 22.68 -1.51 -5.13
N GLY A 238 22.98 -0.21 -5.06
CA GLY A 238 22.03 0.81 -4.60
C GLY A 238 21.85 1.91 -5.64
N ALA A 239 20.65 2.49 -5.65
CA ALA A 239 20.38 3.85 -6.13
C ALA A 239 19.17 4.37 -5.30
N CYS A 240 19.36 5.21 -4.28
CA CYS A 240 19.67 6.64 -4.36
C CYS A 240 18.49 7.51 -4.86
N LEU A 241 17.60 7.89 -3.94
CA LEU A 241 16.86 9.16 -4.02
C LEU A 241 17.06 9.95 -2.72
N SER A 242 17.50 11.20 -2.85
CA SER A 242 17.90 12.07 -1.74
C SER A 242 16.76 12.97 -1.25
N PRO A 243 16.67 13.30 0.05
CA PRO A 243 15.59 14.11 0.62
C PRO A 243 15.91 15.62 0.64
N ARG A 244 14.86 16.46 0.72
CA ARG A 244 14.94 17.83 1.27
C ARG A 244 13.83 18.08 2.31
N PRO A 245 14.03 19.04 3.25
CA PRO A 245 13.38 18.96 4.56
C PRO A 245 12.40 20.11 4.87
N ALA A 246 11.42 19.83 5.73
CA ALA A 246 10.77 20.82 6.60
C ALA A 246 10.16 20.12 7.82
N ILE A 247 9.83 20.91 8.86
CA ILE A 247 9.20 20.49 10.14
C ILE A 247 10.14 19.70 11.08
N ARG A 248 10.93 20.47 11.84
CA ARG A 248 11.64 20.07 13.05
C ARG A 248 11.35 21.13 14.12
N ASP A 249 10.73 20.72 15.23
CA ASP A 249 10.87 21.26 16.61
C ASP A 249 9.68 20.89 17.55
N GLN A 250 9.28 19.61 17.58
CA GLN A 250 8.42 19.06 18.66
C GLN A 250 8.91 17.71 19.23
N GLY A 251 9.94 17.09 18.64
CA GLY A 251 10.33 15.70 18.97
C GLY A 251 11.16 15.50 20.24
N GLU A 252 11.89 16.51 20.72
CA GLU A 252 12.91 16.32 21.76
C GLU A 252 12.33 16.08 23.17
N ALA A 253 11.14 16.61 23.47
CA ALA A 253 10.51 16.44 24.79
C ALA A 253 9.81 15.06 24.97
N CYS A 254 9.39 14.41 23.89
CA CYS A 254 8.69 13.12 23.95
C CYS A 254 9.63 11.91 24.00
N ARG A 255 10.92 12.09 23.68
CA ARG A 255 11.88 10.99 23.45
C ARG A 255 12.25 10.25 24.73
N GLY A 256 12.59 10.98 25.80
CA GLY A 256 13.07 10.40 27.07
C GLY A 256 11.99 9.76 27.96
N LEU A 257 10.70 9.88 27.63
CA LEU A 257 9.63 9.19 28.36
C LEU A 257 9.29 7.82 27.73
N ALA A 258 9.40 7.72 26.39
CA ALA A 258 9.11 6.49 25.66
C ALA A 258 10.10 5.34 25.93
N GLU A 259 11.33 5.67 26.38
CA GLU A 259 12.40 4.68 26.56
C GLU A 259 12.20 3.80 27.81
N ALA A 260 11.65 4.35 28.91
CA ALA A 260 11.42 3.61 30.16
C ALA A 260 10.08 2.83 30.14
N GLU A 261 9.02 3.42 29.60
CA GLU A 261 7.66 2.85 29.60
C GLU A 261 7.52 1.64 28.66
N ALA A 262 8.37 1.53 27.64
CA ALA A 262 8.32 0.46 26.64
C ALA A 262 8.91 -0.89 27.09
N THR A 263 9.47 -0.97 28.31
CA THR A 263 9.84 -2.23 28.97
C THR A 263 8.75 -2.70 29.93
N GLU A 264 8.14 -1.78 30.68
CA GLU A 264 7.10 -2.06 31.68
C GLU A 264 5.77 -2.51 31.01
N ALA A 265 5.43 -1.95 29.84
CA ALA A 265 4.26 -2.33 29.06
C ALA A 265 4.29 -3.78 28.50
N LEU A 266 5.46 -4.45 28.49
CA LEU A 266 5.58 -5.86 28.12
C LEU A 266 5.29 -6.79 29.31
N GLU A 267 5.47 -6.33 30.55
CA GLU A 267 5.24 -7.12 31.76
C GLU A 267 3.76 -7.08 32.19
N GLU A 268 3.09 -5.92 32.12
CA GLU A 268 1.67 -5.80 32.51
C GLU A 268 0.70 -6.52 31.54
N TYR A 269 1.08 -6.69 30.27
CA TYR A 269 0.34 -7.52 29.31
C TYR A 269 0.58 -9.04 29.48
N GLY A 270 1.50 -9.46 30.36
CA GLY A 270 1.88 -10.85 30.62
C GLY A 270 0.96 -11.63 31.58
N GLY A 271 -0.31 -11.24 31.72
CA GLY A 271 -1.31 -11.98 32.50
C GLY A 271 -1.74 -13.29 31.82
N PRO A 272 -2.09 -14.36 32.57
CA PRO A 272 -2.19 -15.72 32.02
C PRO A 272 -3.47 -15.95 31.21
N ALA A 273 -3.45 -15.58 29.94
CA ALA A 273 -4.27 -16.17 28.89
C ALA A 273 -3.32 -16.72 27.82
N GLN A 274 -3.26 -18.04 27.68
CA GLN A 274 -2.40 -18.70 26.69
C GLN A 274 -2.88 -18.36 25.27
N GLN A 275 -2.31 -17.29 24.70
CA GLN A 275 -2.50 -16.90 23.32
C GLN A 275 -1.64 -17.81 22.42
N GLN A 276 -2.04 -19.07 22.31
CA GLN A 276 -1.47 -20.02 21.36
C GLN A 276 -2.00 -19.72 19.97
N ASP A 277 -1.25 -18.91 19.20
CA ASP A 277 -1.32 -18.98 17.75
C ASP A 277 -0.95 -20.40 17.29
N PRO A 278 -1.65 -21.00 16.31
CA PRO A 278 -1.30 -22.32 15.79
C PRO A 278 0.03 -22.36 15.02
N SER A 279 0.66 -21.21 14.78
CA SER A 279 2.03 -21.07 14.26
C SER A 279 3.02 -20.88 15.42
N GLY A 280 3.28 -21.95 16.17
CA GLY A 280 4.10 -21.94 17.37
C GLY A 280 5.59 -21.65 17.13
N ALA A 281 5.96 -20.38 17.12
CA ALA A 281 7.34 -19.91 17.21
C ALA A 281 7.47 -18.88 18.34
N VAL A 282 7.92 -19.31 19.51
CA VAL A 282 8.35 -18.42 20.60
C VAL A 282 9.53 -17.58 20.09
N PRO A 283 9.57 -16.25 20.29
CA PRO A 283 10.72 -15.45 19.87
C PRO A 283 11.98 -15.92 20.57
N GLY A 284 12.94 -16.45 19.80
CA GLY A 284 14.31 -16.67 20.25
C GLY A 284 15.04 -15.34 20.53
N PRO A 285 16.24 -15.39 21.12
CA PRO A 285 16.94 -14.19 21.59
C PRO A 285 17.17 -13.16 20.47
N HIS A 286 16.50 -12.01 20.62
CA HIS A 286 16.65 -10.74 19.90
C HIS A 286 17.17 -10.81 18.45
N GLU A 287 16.35 -11.37 17.55
CA GLU A 287 16.42 -10.98 16.15
C GLU A 287 16.08 -9.48 16.01
N PRO A 288 16.87 -8.66 15.27
CA PRO A 288 16.61 -7.23 15.14
C PRO A 288 15.20 -6.90 14.64
N GLY A 289 14.58 -5.87 15.23
CA GLY A 289 13.28 -5.33 14.83
C GLY A 289 13.23 -4.92 13.36
N ALA A 290 14.36 -4.49 12.79
CA ALA A 290 14.48 -4.29 11.34
C ALA A 290 14.30 -5.59 10.52
N SER A 291 14.88 -6.72 10.95
CA SER A 291 14.69 -8.03 10.32
C SER A 291 13.25 -8.51 10.49
N GLN A 292 12.72 -8.44 11.72
CA GLN A 292 11.34 -8.84 12.00
C GLN A 292 10.32 -8.00 11.21
N ARG A 293 10.57 -6.69 11.05
CA ARG A 293 9.74 -5.80 10.23
C ARG A 293 9.81 -6.17 8.74
N ALA A 294 11.00 -6.49 8.21
CA ALA A 294 11.13 -6.94 6.83
C ALA A 294 10.29 -8.21 6.58
N LYS A 295 10.35 -9.21 7.46
CA LYS A 295 9.51 -10.42 7.38
C LYS A 295 8.01 -10.11 7.38
N MET A 296 7.55 -9.12 8.15
CA MET A 296 6.14 -8.66 8.10
C MET A 296 5.80 -7.95 6.79
N GLN A 297 6.77 -7.28 6.13
CA GLN A 297 6.57 -6.68 4.81
C GLN A 297 6.50 -7.74 3.70
N ASP A 298 7.30 -8.81 3.81
CA ASP A 298 7.23 -9.99 2.94
C ASP A 298 5.91 -10.77 3.13
N GLU A 299 5.42 -10.85 4.37
CA GLU A 299 4.10 -11.42 4.65
C GLU A 299 2.99 -10.57 4.01
N LEU A 300 3.10 -9.24 4.06
CA LEU A 300 2.13 -8.33 3.45
C LEU A 300 2.14 -8.41 1.91
N SER A 301 3.32 -8.47 1.29
CA SER A 301 3.45 -8.61 -0.17
C SER A 301 2.98 -9.97 -0.69
N SER A 302 2.93 -11.00 0.16
CA SER A 302 2.39 -12.33 -0.21
C SER A 302 0.89 -12.36 -0.51
N GLY A 303 0.15 -11.26 -0.27
CA GLY A 303 -1.26 -11.13 -0.67
C GLY A 303 -2.28 -11.97 0.12
N ARG A 304 -1.84 -12.77 1.10
CA ARG A 304 -2.66 -13.79 1.80
C ARG A 304 -3.76 -13.25 2.73
N GLY A 305 -3.94 -11.94 2.85
CA GLY A 305 -4.99 -11.35 3.69
C GLY A 305 -4.83 -11.54 5.22
N THR A 306 -3.69 -12.05 5.71
CA THR A 306 -3.49 -12.36 7.16
C THR A 306 -3.73 -11.16 8.07
N PHE A 307 -3.26 -9.97 7.67
CA PHE A 307 -3.48 -8.70 8.38
C PHE A 307 -4.97 -8.31 8.44
N TYR A 308 -5.70 -8.50 7.34
CA TYR A 308 -7.12 -8.20 7.26
C TYR A 308 -7.92 -9.09 8.21
N THR A 309 -7.69 -10.40 8.16
CA THR A 309 -8.31 -11.37 9.07
C THR A 309 -7.99 -11.06 10.53
N ALA A 310 -6.73 -10.73 10.85
CA ALA A 310 -6.33 -10.37 12.21
C ALA A 310 -7.03 -9.10 12.73
N VAL A 311 -7.26 -8.09 11.88
CA VAL A 311 -8.02 -6.88 12.24
C VAL A 311 -9.48 -7.21 12.52
N LEU A 312 -10.14 -7.99 11.65
CA LEU A 312 -11.54 -8.41 11.86
C LEU A 312 -11.71 -9.22 13.15
N GLN A 313 -10.80 -10.15 13.43
CA GLN A 313 -10.82 -10.91 14.69
C GLN A 313 -10.60 -10.01 15.92
N ASN A 314 -9.76 -8.98 15.83
CA ASN A 314 -9.57 -8.00 16.90
C ASN A 314 -10.83 -7.14 17.13
N MET A 315 -11.56 -6.78 16.06
CA MET A 315 -12.87 -6.14 16.15
C MET A 315 -13.87 -7.07 16.86
N ALA A 316 -13.98 -8.33 16.41
CA ALA A 316 -14.89 -9.34 16.95
C ALA A 316 -14.68 -9.55 18.46
N ARG A 317 -13.43 -9.82 18.88
CA ARG A 317 -13.04 -9.99 20.29
C ARG A 317 -13.43 -8.80 21.17
N ARG A 318 -13.42 -7.58 20.62
CA ARG A 318 -13.73 -6.35 21.36
C ARG A 318 -15.22 -5.98 21.33
N MET A 319 -15.93 -6.30 20.25
CA MET A 319 -17.37 -6.10 20.13
C MET A 319 -18.15 -7.15 20.95
N SER A 320 -17.71 -8.40 20.92
CA SER A 320 -18.40 -9.56 21.49
C SER A 320 -17.44 -10.46 22.30
N PRO A 321 -16.86 -9.98 23.42
CA PRO A 321 -15.80 -10.68 24.17
C PRO A 321 -16.22 -12.03 24.79
N ALA A 322 -17.51 -12.33 24.84
CA ALA A 322 -18.04 -13.61 25.31
C ALA A 322 -18.17 -14.68 24.20
N VAL A 323 -17.90 -14.31 22.94
CA VAL A 323 -18.07 -15.16 21.77
C VAL A 323 -16.71 -15.36 21.11
N ALA A 324 -16.38 -16.60 20.74
CA ALA A 324 -15.19 -16.87 19.95
C ALA A 324 -15.34 -16.25 18.55
N PRO A 325 -14.35 -15.49 18.05
CA PRO A 325 -14.45 -14.86 16.74
C PRO A 325 -14.48 -15.94 15.64
N SER A 326 -15.39 -15.83 14.67
CA SER A 326 -15.32 -16.65 13.47
C SER A 326 -14.05 -16.33 12.66
N ALA A 327 -13.63 -17.30 11.85
CA ALA A 327 -12.57 -17.14 10.86
C ALA A 327 -13.08 -16.51 9.56
N ASP A 328 -14.38 -16.63 9.25
CA ASP A 328 -14.99 -16.10 8.03
C ASP A 328 -15.38 -14.60 8.16
N PRO A 329 -14.85 -13.70 7.32
CA PRO A 329 -15.29 -12.32 7.25
C PRO A 329 -16.80 -12.12 7.07
N ALA A 330 -17.47 -12.98 6.29
CA ALA A 330 -18.89 -12.84 5.99
C ALA A 330 -19.77 -13.22 7.19
N GLU A 331 -19.46 -14.31 7.90
CA GLU A 331 -20.09 -14.62 9.20
C GLU A 331 -19.91 -13.49 10.23
N LEU A 332 -18.71 -12.91 10.33
CA LEU A 332 -18.47 -11.77 11.23
C LEU A 332 -19.36 -10.57 10.86
N LEU A 333 -19.58 -10.30 9.57
CA LEU A 333 -20.47 -9.23 9.12
C LEU A 333 -21.92 -9.51 9.51
N GLN A 334 -22.40 -10.74 9.34
CA GLN A 334 -23.75 -11.18 9.76
C GLN A 334 -23.95 -11.07 11.28
N GLN A 335 -22.89 -11.27 12.07
CA GLN A 335 -22.87 -11.03 13.52
C GLN A 335 -22.83 -9.54 13.90
N GLY A 336 -22.82 -8.62 12.92
CA GLY A 336 -22.74 -7.17 13.12
C GLY A 336 -21.34 -6.67 13.47
N VAL A 337 -20.30 -7.47 13.24
CA VAL A 337 -18.89 -7.07 13.41
C VAL A 337 -18.38 -6.49 12.09
N CYS A 338 -18.51 -5.17 11.95
CA CYS A 338 -17.95 -4.39 10.85
C CYS A 338 -17.32 -3.08 11.36
N LEU A 339 -16.51 -2.41 10.53
CA LEU A 339 -15.64 -1.32 10.96
C LEU A 339 -16.42 -0.04 11.28
N SER A 340 -17.51 0.23 10.55
CA SER A 340 -18.41 1.36 10.87
C SER A 340 -18.98 1.23 12.28
N ARG A 341 -19.59 0.09 12.60
CA ARG A 341 -20.12 -0.24 13.93
C ARG A 341 -19.03 -0.28 15.00
N TYR A 342 -17.84 -0.78 14.66
CA TYR A 342 -16.69 -0.76 15.57
C TYR A 342 -16.30 0.68 15.95
N TRP A 343 -16.18 1.61 15.00
CA TRP A 343 -15.83 3.00 15.32
C TRP A 343 -16.99 3.82 15.88
N GLU A 344 -18.25 3.53 15.56
CA GLU A 344 -19.40 4.05 16.30
C GLU A 344 -19.34 3.68 17.80
N ARG A 345 -19.00 2.42 18.10
CA ARG A 345 -19.01 1.88 19.47
C ARG A 345 -17.70 2.05 20.24
N PHE A 346 -16.56 2.24 19.57
CA PHE A 346 -15.23 2.33 20.20
C PHE A 346 -14.30 3.44 19.66
N GLY A 347 -14.72 4.20 18.65
CA GLY A 347 -13.95 5.34 18.11
C GLY A 347 -13.77 6.47 19.12
N GLY A 348 -12.78 7.33 18.91
CA GLY A 348 -12.38 8.36 19.86
C GLY A 348 -11.98 9.68 19.21
N PHE A 349 -12.63 10.04 18.10
CA PHE A 349 -12.20 11.10 17.20
C PHE A 349 -12.56 12.53 17.68
N ALA A 350 -12.96 12.68 18.94
CA ALA A 350 -13.47 13.93 19.51
C ALA A 350 -12.55 15.16 19.30
N GLY A 351 -11.23 14.97 19.41
CA GLY A 351 -10.22 16.00 19.18
C GLY A 351 -9.61 16.01 17.78
N GLN A 352 -10.07 15.14 16.86
CA GLN A 352 -9.49 14.93 15.54
C GLN A 352 -10.63 14.71 14.51
N ARG A 353 -11.43 15.76 14.29
CA ARG A 353 -12.64 15.66 13.46
C ARG A 353 -12.33 15.23 12.02
N ASP A 354 -11.30 15.82 11.43
CA ASP A 354 -10.83 15.48 10.08
C ASP A 354 -10.39 14.01 9.95
N LEU A 355 -9.68 13.48 10.96
CA LEU A 355 -9.32 12.07 10.98
C LEU A 355 -10.54 11.15 11.18
N GLY A 356 -11.55 11.60 11.93
CA GLY A 356 -12.81 10.87 12.06
C GLY A 356 -13.63 10.84 10.76
N ALA A 357 -13.54 11.89 9.94
CA ALA A 357 -14.12 11.91 8.59
C ALA A 357 -13.41 10.93 7.65
N ILE A 358 -12.06 10.96 7.58
CA ILE A 358 -11.25 9.95 6.86
C ILE A 358 -11.61 8.53 7.33
N ALA A 359 -11.68 8.31 8.65
CA ALA A 359 -12.01 7.01 9.22
C ALA A 359 -13.43 6.56 8.83
N HIS A 360 -14.39 7.48 8.73
CA HIS A 360 -15.73 7.12 8.26
C HIS A 360 -15.71 6.61 6.81
N SER A 361 -15.03 7.32 5.90
CA SER A 361 -14.88 6.89 4.51
C SER A 361 -14.15 5.54 4.38
N LEU A 362 -13.10 5.33 5.17
CA LEU A 362 -12.37 4.05 5.24
C LEU A 362 -13.24 2.90 5.79
N ALA A 363 -14.17 3.19 6.70
CA ALA A 363 -15.09 2.19 7.24
C ALA A 363 -16.01 1.61 6.17
N HIS A 364 -16.62 2.47 5.33
CA HIS A 364 -17.47 2.00 4.22
C HIS A 364 -16.68 1.13 3.24
N ALA A 365 -15.44 1.49 2.91
CA ALA A 365 -14.58 0.67 2.07
C ALA A 365 -14.31 -0.73 2.68
N LEU A 366 -13.94 -0.80 3.96
CA LEU A 366 -13.65 -2.10 4.60
C LEU A 366 -14.90 -2.95 4.80
N ASP A 367 -16.05 -2.32 5.09
CA ASP A 367 -17.34 -3.00 5.23
C ASP A 367 -17.79 -3.58 3.86
N CYS A 368 -17.55 -2.87 2.75
CA CYS A 368 -17.78 -3.39 1.40
C CYS A 368 -16.84 -4.56 1.05
N LEU A 369 -15.56 -4.49 1.42
CA LEU A 369 -14.63 -5.62 1.26
C LEU A 369 -15.10 -6.84 2.08
N GLN A 370 -15.59 -6.62 3.29
CA GLN A 370 -16.12 -7.68 4.16
C GLN A 370 -17.43 -8.30 3.62
N ALA A 371 -18.21 -7.55 2.85
CA ALA A 371 -19.36 -8.04 2.11
C ALA A 371 -19.01 -8.72 0.76
N GLY A 372 -17.72 -8.71 0.35
CA GLY A 372 -17.29 -9.20 -0.97
C GLY A 372 -17.57 -8.23 -2.13
N HIS A 373 -18.03 -7.01 -1.85
CA HIS A 373 -18.37 -5.99 -2.87
C HIS A 373 -17.10 -5.22 -3.30
N VAL A 374 -16.19 -5.89 -4.02
CA VAL A 374 -14.87 -5.34 -4.38
C VAL A 374 -14.96 -4.05 -5.18
N LEU A 375 -15.85 -3.95 -6.19
CA LEU A 375 -16.00 -2.73 -6.99
C LEU A 375 -16.46 -1.54 -6.15
N GLN A 376 -17.46 -1.74 -5.29
CA GLN A 376 -17.95 -0.70 -4.38
C GLN A 376 -16.88 -0.26 -3.37
N ALA A 377 -16.04 -1.19 -2.90
CA ALA A 377 -14.89 -0.83 -2.08
C ALA A 377 -13.85 -0.01 -2.86
N SER A 378 -13.57 -0.35 -4.13
CA SER A 378 -12.70 0.43 -5.01
C SER A 378 -13.22 1.84 -5.24
N ASP A 379 -14.53 2.03 -5.41
CA ASP A 379 -15.15 3.36 -5.50
C ASP A 379 -14.92 4.17 -4.22
N HIS A 380 -15.21 3.59 -3.04
CA HIS A 380 -14.98 4.26 -1.76
C HIS A 380 -13.50 4.59 -1.51
N LEU A 381 -12.56 3.72 -1.89
CA LEU A 381 -11.12 3.97 -1.78
C LEU A 381 -10.65 5.05 -2.75
N SER A 382 -11.19 5.09 -3.97
CA SER A 382 -10.87 6.10 -4.98
C SER A 382 -11.36 7.48 -4.54
N LEU A 383 -12.59 7.57 -4.02
CA LEU A 383 -13.13 8.81 -3.44
C LEU A 383 -12.36 9.23 -2.18
N LEU A 384 -11.88 8.29 -1.37
CA LEU A 384 -11.01 8.59 -0.24
C LEU A 384 -9.64 9.15 -0.68
N ALA A 385 -9.08 8.67 -1.78
CA ALA A 385 -7.86 9.24 -2.36
C ALA A 385 -8.08 10.69 -2.82
N VAL A 386 -9.19 10.99 -3.51
CA VAL A 386 -9.60 12.35 -3.88
C VAL A 386 -9.79 13.24 -2.65
N CYS A 387 -10.43 12.73 -1.60
CA CYS A 387 -10.55 13.44 -0.32
C CYS A 387 -9.18 13.81 0.27
N ILE A 388 -8.23 12.88 0.30
CA ILE A 388 -6.88 13.09 0.83
C ILE A 388 -6.08 14.09 -0.02
N GLU A 389 -6.22 14.05 -1.35
CA GLU A 389 -5.61 15.06 -2.25
C GLU A 389 -6.16 16.46 -1.96
N GLN A 390 -7.49 16.61 -1.89
CA GLN A 390 -8.14 17.88 -1.55
C GLN A 390 -7.70 18.38 -0.15
N MET A 391 -7.60 17.49 0.84
CA MET A 391 -7.06 17.81 2.17
C MET A 391 -5.64 18.35 2.11
N SER A 392 -4.79 17.85 1.20
CA SER A 392 -3.42 18.35 1.02
C SER A 392 -3.39 19.81 0.56
N MET A 393 -4.36 20.21 -0.28
CA MET A 393 -4.55 21.58 -0.75
C MET A 393 -5.15 22.48 0.35
N ASP A 394 -6.04 21.95 1.18
CA ASP A 394 -6.77 22.69 2.23
C ASP A 394 -6.05 22.79 3.59
N ALA A 395 -4.74 22.50 3.60
CA ALA A 395 -3.87 22.48 4.79
C ALA A 395 -4.29 21.45 5.85
N GLY A 396 -4.74 20.27 5.41
CA GLY A 396 -5.09 19.12 6.23
C GLY A 396 -6.55 19.08 6.72
N ARG A 397 -7.40 19.99 6.23
CA ARG A 397 -8.83 20.05 6.61
C ARG A 397 -9.68 19.18 5.68
N ALA A 398 -10.50 18.30 6.25
CA ALA A 398 -11.34 17.36 5.51
C ALA A 398 -12.66 17.98 4.99
N GLU A 399 -12.99 19.22 5.35
CA GLU A 399 -14.32 19.79 5.13
C GLU A 399 -14.78 19.78 3.66
N LEU A 400 -13.92 20.14 2.71
CA LEU A 400 -14.24 20.01 1.27
C LEU A 400 -13.99 18.60 0.74
N GLY A 401 -12.88 17.97 1.13
CA GLY A 401 -12.51 16.62 0.66
C GLY A 401 -13.56 15.55 1.01
N PHE A 402 -14.15 15.61 2.19
CA PHE A 402 -15.16 14.66 2.65
C PHE A 402 -16.47 14.79 1.83
N GLN A 403 -16.87 16.01 1.46
CA GLN A 403 -18.07 16.21 0.63
C GLN A 403 -17.91 15.60 -0.77
N LEU A 404 -16.68 15.53 -1.30
CA LEU A 404 -16.39 14.83 -2.55
C LEU A 404 -16.53 13.30 -2.46
N THR A 405 -16.66 12.74 -1.25
CA THR A 405 -16.92 11.29 -1.06
C THR A 405 -18.39 10.90 -1.15
N TRP A 406 -19.30 11.89 -1.18
CA TRP A 406 -20.76 11.69 -1.24
C TRP A 406 -21.38 10.85 -0.10
N LEU A 407 -20.61 10.60 0.96
CA LEU A 407 -21.08 9.90 2.15
C LEU A 407 -21.90 10.82 3.07
N GLU A 408 -22.80 10.22 3.84
CA GLU A 408 -23.49 10.91 4.93
C GLU A 408 -22.51 11.35 6.03
N ASP A 409 -22.90 12.36 6.82
CA ASP A 409 -22.09 12.85 7.94
C ASP A 409 -21.74 11.72 8.94
N PRO A 410 -20.48 11.62 9.42
CA PRO A 410 -20.09 10.52 10.30
C PRO A 410 -20.89 10.53 11.61
N PRO A 411 -21.37 9.37 12.10
CA PRO A 411 -22.17 9.27 13.31
C PRO A 411 -21.53 9.98 14.51
N ALA A 412 -22.30 10.85 15.18
CA ALA A 412 -21.82 11.66 16.33
C ALA A 412 -21.18 10.81 17.46
N ALA A 413 -21.55 9.53 17.58
CA ALA A 413 -20.94 8.57 18.49
C ALA A 413 -19.42 8.35 18.25
N MET A 414 -18.94 8.47 17.00
CA MET A 414 -17.51 8.39 16.65
C MET A 414 -16.69 9.54 17.28
N PHE A 415 -17.30 10.72 17.42
CA PHE A 415 -16.71 11.92 18.00
C PHE A 415 -16.99 12.08 19.50
N THR A 416 -17.61 11.09 20.14
CA THR A 416 -17.81 11.13 21.60
C THR A 416 -16.45 10.97 22.29
N ALA A 417 -16.11 11.90 23.18
CA ALA A 417 -14.88 11.84 23.96
C ALA A 417 -14.92 10.63 24.92
N ARG A 418 -14.19 9.57 24.58
CA ARG A 418 -14.04 8.40 25.46
C ARG A 418 -12.87 8.67 26.40
N GLY A 419 -13.16 8.68 27.70
CA GLY A 419 -12.14 8.92 28.73
C GLY A 419 -10.99 7.91 28.63
N PRO A 420 -9.77 8.30 29.07
CA PRO A 420 -8.61 7.42 29.00
C PRO A 420 -8.87 6.15 29.82
N ARG A 421 -9.02 5.01 29.14
CA ARG A 421 -9.00 3.69 29.78
C ARG A 421 -7.56 3.17 29.83
N SER A 422 -6.70 3.96 30.47
CA SER A 422 -5.45 3.49 31.07
C SER A 422 -5.01 4.43 32.19
N SER A 423 -4.21 3.91 33.10
CA SER A 423 -3.44 4.70 34.07
C SER A 423 -2.46 5.64 33.33
N LEU A 424 -1.93 6.64 34.05
CA LEU A 424 -1.11 7.72 33.48
C LEU A 424 0.27 7.27 32.93
N HIS A 425 0.56 5.97 32.87
CA HIS A 425 1.88 5.40 32.60
C HIS A 425 1.98 4.41 31.42
N THR A 426 0.89 4.14 30.69
CA THR A 426 0.96 3.29 29.49
C THR A 426 0.36 3.97 28.27
N ARG A 427 1.20 4.18 27.24
CA ARG A 427 0.78 4.68 25.93
C ARG A 427 -0.11 3.64 25.25
N ALA A 428 -1.41 3.91 25.18
CA ALA A 428 -2.36 3.00 24.52
C ALA A 428 -2.08 2.88 23.00
N PHE A 429 -1.90 1.65 22.53
CA PHE A 429 -1.81 1.33 21.11
C PHE A 429 -3.20 1.16 20.48
N ALA A 430 -3.26 1.19 19.14
CA ALA A 430 -4.50 0.95 18.41
C ALA A 430 -5.02 -0.48 18.70
N PRO A 431 -6.23 -0.67 19.28
CA PRO A 431 -6.71 -1.99 19.69
C PRO A 431 -7.03 -2.96 18.53
N LEU A 432 -6.91 -2.49 17.28
CA LEU A 432 -7.02 -3.29 16.07
C LEU A 432 -5.68 -3.95 15.69
N ALA A 433 -4.54 -3.43 16.18
CA ALA A 433 -3.23 -4.00 15.96
C ALA A 433 -2.99 -5.20 16.89
N SER A 434 -2.36 -6.26 16.38
CA SER A 434 -1.90 -7.35 17.24
C SER A 434 -0.74 -6.90 18.14
N GLN A 435 -0.60 -7.54 19.31
CA GLN A 435 0.54 -7.28 20.22
C GLN A 435 1.88 -7.55 19.53
N ARG A 436 1.95 -8.58 18.67
CA ARG A 436 3.13 -8.91 17.86
C ARG A 436 3.53 -7.76 16.94
N TRP A 437 2.58 -7.14 16.23
CA TRP A 437 2.88 -6.00 15.35
C TRP A 437 3.40 -4.79 16.15
N VAL A 438 2.78 -4.51 17.30
CA VAL A 438 3.22 -3.44 18.21
C VAL A 438 4.65 -3.68 18.70
N ALA A 439 4.97 -4.89 19.19
CA ALA A 439 6.30 -5.24 19.68
C ALA A 439 7.39 -5.09 18.60
N ILE A 440 7.13 -5.58 17.38
CA ILE A 440 8.05 -5.47 16.23
C ILE A 440 8.33 -3.99 15.90
N VAL A 441 7.27 -3.17 15.80
CA VAL A 441 7.41 -1.74 15.50
C VAL A 441 8.17 -1.01 16.60
N LEU A 442 7.93 -1.32 17.88
CA LEU A 442 8.67 -0.73 19.00
C LEU A 442 10.16 -1.10 18.99
N SER A 443 10.51 -2.36 18.72
CA SER A 443 11.91 -2.78 18.58
C SER A 443 12.60 -2.04 17.44
N TYR A 444 11.93 -1.93 16.28
CA TYR A 444 12.44 -1.20 15.12
C TYR A 444 12.62 0.31 15.38
N VAL A 445 11.69 0.96 16.09
CA VAL A 445 11.83 2.38 16.46
C VAL A 445 13.01 2.58 17.42
N LYS A 446 13.18 1.72 18.43
CA LYS A 446 14.34 1.74 19.34
C LYS A 446 15.67 1.62 18.56
N GLU A 447 15.74 0.72 17.58
CA GLU A 447 16.91 0.58 16.70
C GLU A 447 17.19 1.82 15.85
N LEU A 448 16.15 2.43 15.27
CA LEU A 448 16.29 3.69 14.54
C LEU A 448 16.79 4.82 15.46
N ASP A 449 16.30 4.92 16.69
CA ASP A 449 16.75 5.93 17.65
C ASP A 449 18.24 5.74 18.03
N VAL A 450 18.69 4.51 18.25
CA VAL A 450 20.12 4.18 18.47
C VAL A 450 20.98 4.56 17.26
N ILE A 451 20.53 4.24 16.04
CA ILE A 451 21.25 4.60 14.80
C ILE A 451 21.31 6.13 14.63
N GLN A 452 20.21 6.83 14.90
CA GLN A 452 20.17 8.30 14.82
C GLN A 452 21.09 8.96 15.84
N THR A 453 21.11 8.48 17.09
CA THR A 453 21.99 8.99 18.14
C THR A 453 23.46 8.77 17.77
N LYS A 454 23.85 7.53 17.38
CA LYS A 454 25.21 7.24 16.87
C LYS A 454 25.63 8.15 15.70
N ARG A 455 24.73 8.43 14.76
CA ARG A 455 24.96 9.35 13.63
C ARG A 455 25.09 10.81 14.06
N GLN A 456 24.41 11.24 15.11
CA GLN A 456 24.57 12.59 15.67
C GLN A 456 25.90 12.74 16.42
N ASP A 457 26.35 11.70 17.11
CA ASP A 457 27.60 11.73 17.87
C ASP A 457 28.84 11.71 16.95
N MET A 458 28.82 10.89 15.88
CA MET A 458 29.88 10.97 14.84
C MET A 458 29.94 12.34 14.13
N ARG A 459 28.84 13.10 14.09
CA ARG A 459 28.81 14.48 13.57
C ARG A 459 29.32 15.53 14.55
N LYS A 460 29.44 15.20 15.84
CA LYS A 460 29.95 16.08 16.90
C LYS A 460 31.41 15.79 17.27
N ALA A 461 31.94 14.64 16.86
CA ALA A 461 33.35 14.31 17.03
C ALA A 461 34.24 15.31 16.26
N PRO A 462 35.27 15.90 16.89
CA PRO A 462 36.26 16.72 16.18
C PRO A 462 37.06 15.83 15.20
N PRO A 463 37.56 16.38 14.08
CA PRO A 463 38.40 15.61 13.16
C PRO A 463 39.66 15.13 13.88
N PRO A 464 40.16 13.91 13.58
CA PRO A 464 41.39 13.41 14.18
C PRO A 464 42.54 14.34 13.81
N GLY A 465 43.14 14.97 14.82
CA GLY A 465 44.27 15.88 14.64
C GLY A 465 45.47 15.13 14.09
N GLY A 466 45.99 15.59 12.95
CA GLY A 466 47.20 15.02 12.36
C GLY A 466 48.39 15.18 13.29
N GLY A 467 49.02 14.07 13.67
CA GLY A 467 50.20 14.06 14.52
C GLY A 467 50.90 12.69 14.46
N GLY A 468 51.98 12.60 13.68
CA GLY A 468 52.79 11.39 13.59
C GLY A 468 53.38 11.13 12.21
N SER A 469 54.34 11.96 11.77
CA SER A 469 55.31 11.53 10.75
C SER A 469 56.53 10.92 11.46
N PRO A 470 57.20 9.89 10.92
CA PRO A 470 58.31 9.22 11.60
C PRO A 470 59.56 10.09 11.69
N GLN A 471 60.34 9.84 12.74
CA GLN A 471 61.60 10.52 13.03
C GLN A 471 62.71 10.02 12.09
N GLY A 472 63.47 10.94 11.50
CA GLY A 472 64.58 10.68 10.58
C GLY A 472 65.64 11.80 10.66
N ASP A 473 66.87 11.47 10.31
CA ASP A 473 68.11 12.13 10.79
C ASP A 473 68.42 13.56 10.31
N GLU A 474 69.43 14.10 11.00
CA GLU A 474 70.25 15.31 10.80
C GLU A 474 70.52 15.68 9.32
N THR A 475 70.70 16.93 8.91
CA THR A 475 71.87 17.80 9.20
C THR A 475 71.63 19.26 8.73
N GLU A 476 72.50 20.21 9.16
CA GLU A 476 72.73 21.62 8.76
C GLU A 476 72.07 22.16 7.46
N GLU A 477 71.62 23.42 7.33
CA GLU A 477 72.41 24.66 7.37
C GLU A 477 71.51 25.94 7.36
N SER A 478 72.05 27.10 7.73
CA SER A 478 71.48 28.47 7.60
C SER A 478 72.62 29.42 7.20
N PRO A 479 72.44 30.65 6.63
CA PRO A 479 71.31 31.60 6.74
C PRO A 479 71.02 32.26 5.32
N PRO A 480 70.65 33.55 5.06
CA PRO A 480 70.42 34.73 5.92
C PRO A 480 69.17 35.61 5.66
N SER A 481 69.06 36.65 6.48
CA SER A 481 67.88 37.52 6.66
C SER A 481 67.93 38.86 5.92
N ARG A 482 66.74 39.30 5.47
CA ARG A 482 66.26 40.71 5.36
C ARG A 482 66.85 41.61 4.25
N PRO A 483 66.07 42.61 3.76
CA PRO A 483 65.75 43.84 4.50
C PRO A 483 64.24 44.18 4.59
N ARG A 484 63.91 45.33 5.21
CA ARG A 484 62.57 45.74 5.68
C ARG A 484 62.17 47.13 5.11
N ARG A 485 60.86 47.43 5.12
CA ARG A 485 60.16 48.75 4.92
C ARG A 485 59.88 49.20 3.46
N PRO A 486 58.91 50.12 3.24
CA PRO A 486 58.02 50.82 4.20
C PRO A 486 56.49 50.62 3.98
N PRO A 487 55.62 51.03 4.92
CA PRO A 487 54.17 50.93 4.80
C PRO A 487 53.55 52.12 4.06
N ARG A 488 52.41 51.92 3.39
CA ARG A 488 51.67 52.97 2.66
C ARG A 488 50.26 53.12 3.25
N LYS A 489 49.99 54.25 3.91
CA LYS A 489 48.66 54.62 4.42
C LYS A 489 47.72 55.05 3.28
N LYS A 490 46.42 54.77 3.43
CA LYS A 490 45.32 55.56 2.85
C LYS A 490 44.15 55.62 3.85
N GLN A 491 44.04 56.77 4.51
CA GLN A 491 42.77 57.49 4.71
C GLN A 491 42.84 58.66 3.70
N THR A 492 41.77 59.21 3.17
CA THR A 492 40.33 59.09 3.43
C THR A 492 39.57 58.74 2.14
#